data_AF-A0A1I7F2X6-F1
#
_entry.id   AF-A0A1I7F2X6-F1
#
_cell.length_a   1.000
_cell.length_b   1.000
_cell.length_c   1.000
_cell.angle_alpha   90.00
_cell.angle_beta   90.00
_cell.angle_gamma   90.00
#
_symmetry.space_group_name_H-M   'P 1'
#
loop_
_entity.id
_entity.type
_entity.pdbx_description
1 polymer ?
#
loop_
_entity_poly.entity_id
_entity_poly.type
_entity_poly.pdbx_seq_one_letter_code
_entity_poly.pdbx_strand_id
1 'polypeptide(L)'
;MHENESTTSREHAIALELQALAQQAREALLTALESDDEVAITALESASDLLTSIGELTRQHDFIDLPVLDDVQRDVDRLACSLYRQGACDSLDNVARTAFVDRHAKALTALNGIGPVSARKLFVHGIGDLEQLRALSPDGLGSVEGLSAATLARIKANL
;
A
#
# COMPACT_ATOMS: atom_id res chain seq x y z
N MET A 1 -44.52 1.83 -1.90
CA MET A 1 -43.79 2.70 -0.95
C MET A 1 -42.81 1.94 -0.04
N HIS A 2 -42.74 0.59 -0.07
CA HIS A 2 -41.86 -0.18 0.83
C HIS A 2 -40.46 -0.48 0.27
N GLU A 3 -40.21 -0.28 -1.02
CA GLU A 3 -38.89 -0.54 -1.61
C GLU A 3 -37.84 0.52 -1.23
N ASN A 4 -38.25 1.79 -1.04
CA ASN A 4 -37.31 2.87 -0.71
C ASN A 4 -36.78 2.80 0.73
N GLU A 5 -37.58 2.34 1.68
CA GLU A 5 -37.17 2.22 3.10
C GLU A 5 -36.16 1.08 3.29
N SER A 6 -36.31 -0.02 2.55
CA SER A 6 -35.38 -1.16 2.58
C SER A 6 -34.01 -0.79 1.99
N THR A 7 -33.98 -0.07 0.86
CA THR A 7 -32.74 0.42 0.24
C THR A 7 -32.01 1.40 1.15
N THR A 8 -32.73 2.39 1.71
CA THR A 8 -32.14 3.38 2.62
C THR A 8 -31.58 2.74 3.88
N SER A 9 -32.27 1.73 4.43
CA SER A 9 -31.79 0.99 5.61
C SER A 9 -30.52 0.18 5.31
N ARG A 10 -30.39 -0.35 4.09
CA ARG A 10 -29.20 -1.10 3.65
C ARG A 10 -28.01 -0.18 3.41
N GLU A 11 -28.22 0.93 2.71
CA GLU A 11 -27.18 1.96 2.49
C GLU A 11 -26.65 2.52 3.81
N HIS A 12 -27.55 2.77 4.78
CA HIS A 12 -27.16 3.21 6.11
C HIS A 12 -26.30 2.18 6.85
N ALA A 13 -26.65 0.89 6.79
CA ALA A 13 -25.86 -0.17 7.39
C ALA A 13 -24.44 -0.25 6.80
N ILE A 14 -24.33 -0.13 5.46
CA ILE A 14 -23.03 -0.12 4.76
C ILE A 14 -22.22 1.11 5.13
N ALA A 15 -22.86 2.29 5.24
CA ALA A 15 -22.18 3.51 5.66
C ALA A 15 -21.61 3.40 7.08
N LEU A 16 -22.33 2.77 8.01
CA LEU A 16 -21.85 2.50 9.37
C LEU A 16 -20.67 1.51 9.37
N GLU A 17 -20.72 0.48 8.54
CA GLU A 17 -19.62 -0.48 8.39
C GLU A 17 -18.36 0.20 7.83
N LEU A 18 -18.49 0.99 6.77
CA LEU A 18 -17.40 1.80 6.21
C LEU A 18 -16.81 2.75 7.26
N GLN A 19 -17.65 3.42 8.04
CA GLN A 19 -17.21 4.32 9.10
C GLN A 19 -16.40 3.57 10.16
N ALA A 20 -16.86 2.38 10.58
CA ALA A 20 -16.17 1.56 11.56
C ALA A 20 -14.81 1.08 11.05
N LEU A 21 -14.74 0.62 9.80
CA LEU A 21 -13.48 0.20 9.16
C LEU A 21 -12.51 1.38 9.02
N ALA A 22 -12.99 2.54 8.57
CA ALA A 22 -12.16 3.73 8.40
C ALA A 22 -11.60 4.24 9.74
N GLN A 23 -12.40 4.20 10.80
CA GLN A 23 -11.95 4.57 12.14
C GLN A 23 -10.85 3.62 12.64
N GLN A 24 -11.03 2.31 12.47
CA GLN A 24 -10.01 1.32 12.86
C GLN A 24 -8.72 1.49 12.04
N ALA A 25 -8.84 1.74 10.72
CA ALA A 25 -7.68 1.97 9.87
C ALA A 25 -6.90 3.20 10.34
N ARG A 26 -7.62 4.27 10.69
CA ARG A 26 -7.01 5.49 11.25
C ARG A 26 -6.27 5.24 12.57
N GLU A 27 -6.87 4.50 13.50
CA GLU A 27 -6.24 4.16 14.78
C GLU A 27 -4.99 3.29 14.59
N ALA A 28 -5.04 2.33 13.68
CA ALA A 28 -3.90 1.51 13.32
C ALA A 28 -2.76 2.36 12.70
N LEU A 29 -3.08 3.31 11.81
CA LEU A 29 -2.08 4.21 11.23
C LEU A 29 -1.45 5.14 12.26
N LEU A 30 -2.24 5.69 13.19
CA LEU A 30 -1.70 6.50 14.28
C LEU A 30 -0.76 5.68 15.16
N THR A 31 -1.14 4.44 15.49
CA THR A 31 -0.28 3.51 16.24
C THR A 31 1.02 3.24 15.48
N ALA A 32 0.96 3.02 14.17
CA ALA A 32 2.15 2.80 13.34
C ALA A 32 3.10 4.00 13.29
N LEU A 33 2.56 5.23 13.37
CA LEU A 33 3.34 6.47 13.38
C LEU A 33 3.96 6.79 14.74
N GLU A 34 3.31 6.39 15.82
CA GLU A 34 3.72 6.69 17.20
C GLU A 34 4.60 5.59 17.82
N SER A 35 4.66 4.43 17.19
CA SER A 35 5.40 3.26 17.68
C SER A 35 6.68 3.02 16.88
N ASP A 36 7.59 2.25 17.48
CA ASP A 36 8.80 1.76 16.84
C ASP A 36 8.67 0.26 16.50
N ASP A 37 9.57 -0.21 15.63
CA ASP A 37 9.85 -1.61 15.33
C ASP A 37 8.61 -2.49 15.04
N GLU A 38 8.45 -3.59 15.77
CA GLU A 38 7.45 -4.64 15.53
C GLU A 38 6.02 -4.16 15.75
N VAL A 39 5.81 -3.23 16.70
CA VAL A 39 4.49 -2.63 16.94
C VAL A 39 4.10 -1.76 15.75
N ALA A 40 5.04 -0.98 15.21
CA ALA A 40 4.80 -0.17 14.03
C ALA A 40 4.42 -1.03 12.81
N ILE A 41 5.12 -2.14 12.61
CA ILE A 41 4.84 -3.10 11.53
C ILE A 41 3.47 -3.74 11.69
N THR A 42 3.17 -4.27 12.87
CA THR A 42 1.88 -4.94 13.14
C THR A 42 0.70 -3.99 12.93
N ALA A 43 0.85 -2.75 13.39
CA ALA A 43 -0.15 -1.70 13.21
C ALA A 43 -0.33 -1.33 11.73
N LEU A 44 0.77 -1.24 10.96
CA LEU A 44 0.71 -0.94 9.53
C LEU A 44 0.08 -2.06 8.70
N GLU A 45 0.36 -3.32 9.04
CA GLU A 45 -0.28 -4.48 8.42
C GLU A 45 -1.78 -4.49 8.70
N SER A 46 -2.17 -4.21 9.95
CA SER A 46 -3.58 -4.08 10.34
C SER A 46 -4.27 -2.96 9.55
N ALA A 47 -3.62 -1.80 9.41
CA ALA A 47 -4.14 -0.70 8.59
C ALA A 47 -4.32 -1.10 7.12
N SER A 48 -3.35 -1.81 6.54
CA SER A 48 -3.39 -2.26 5.14
C SER A 48 -4.51 -3.28 4.90
N ASP A 49 -4.72 -4.19 5.83
CA ASP A 49 -5.81 -5.18 5.75
C ASP A 49 -7.18 -4.49 5.85
N LEU A 50 -7.33 -3.48 6.74
CA LEU A 50 -8.55 -2.67 6.84
C LEU A 50 -8.83 -1.84 5.58
N LEU A 51 -7.81 -1.23 4.98
CA LEU A 51 -7.94 -0.51 3.70
C LEU A 51 -8.34 -1.46 2.56
N THR A 52 -7.81 -2.69 2.58
CA THR A 52 -8.23 -3.74 1.63
C THR A 52 -9.71 -4.06 1.80
N SER A 53 -10.19 -4.23 3.04
CA SER A 53 -11.61 -4.47 3.33
C SER A 53 -12.51 -3.30 2.91
N ILE A 54 -12.08 -2.04 3.14
CA ILE A 54 -12.81 -0.85 2.66
C ILE A 54 -12.91 -0.87 1.13
N GLY A 55 -11.81 -1.19 0.44
CA GLY A 55 -11.78 -1.28 -1.02
C GLY A 55 -12.67 -2.41 -1.56
N GLU A 56 -12.72 -3.55 -0.88
CA GLU A 56 -13.62 -4.64 -1.23
C GLU A 56 -15.09 -4.27 -1.03
N LEU A 57 -15.43 -3.65 0.11
CA LEU A 57 -16.80 -3.21 0.40
C LEU A 57 -17.26 -2.14 -0.61
N THR A 58 -16.38 -1.21 -0.97
CA THR A 58 -16.66 -0.19 -1.99
C THR A 58 -16.92 -0.82 -3.36
N ARG A 59 -16.12 -1.81 -3.79
CA ARG A 59 -16.32 -2.52 -5.08
C ARG A 59 -17.62 -3.33 -5.14
N GLN A 60 -18.20 -3.69 -4.00
CA GLN A 60 -19.47 -4.42 -3.95
C GLN A 60 -20.69 -3.51 -4.09
N HIS A 61 -20.49 -2.19 -4.05
CA HIS A 61 -21.57 -1.21 -3.92
C HIS A 61 -21.35 0.00 -4.84
N ASP A 62 -22.05 0.02 -5.97
CA ASP A 62 -21.92 1.04 -7.03
C ASP A 62 -22.23 2.49 -6.59
N PHE A 63 -22.92 2.67 -5.46
CA PHE A 63 -23.26 4.00 -4.91
C PHE A 63 -22.12 4.61 -4.08
N ILE A 64 -21.02 3.89 -3.88
CA ILE A 64 -19.87 4.31 -3.08
C ILE A 64 -18.71 4.62 -4.01
N ASP A 65 -18.27 5.87 -3.98
CA ASP A 65 -17.07 6.33 -4.70
C ASP A 65 -16.08 6.93 -3.69
N LEU A 66 -14.92 6.29 -3.54
CA LEU A 66 -13.87 6.67 -2.60
C LEU A 66 -12.52 6.82 -3.31
N PRO A 67 -12.35 7.84 -4.16
CA PRO A 67 -11.11 8.03 -4.94
C PRO A 67 -9.87 8.25 -4.05
N VAL A 68 -10.09 8.76 -2.82
CA VAL A 68 -9.08 8.96 -1.78
C VAL A 68 -8.42 7.65 -1.33
N LEU A 69 -9.07 6.50 -1.48
CA LEU A 69 -8.54 5.22 -0.96
C LEU A 69 -7.20 4.84 -1.60
N ASP A 70 -7.04 5.10 -2.91
CA ASP A 70 -5.80 4.82 -3.63
C ASP A 70 -4.65 5.75 -3.19
N ASP A 71 -4.97 6.99 -2.80
CA ASP A 71 -4.00 7.93 -2.23
C ASP A 71 -3.55 7.48 -0.84
N VAL A 72 -4.50 7.06 0.01
CA VAL A 72 -4.19 6.54 1.35
C VAL A 72 -3.33 5.28 1.26
N GLN A 73 -3.67 4.34 0.37
CA GLN A 73 -2.86 3.12 0.19
C GLN A 73 -1.42 3.46 -0.26
N ARG A 74 -1.26 4.45 -1.15
CA ARG A 74 0.06 4.93 -1.58
C ARG A 74 0.87 5.48 -0.42
N ASP A 75 0.25 6.29 0.44
CA ASP A 75 0.93 6.85 1.60
C ASP A 75 1.27 5.78 2.66
N VAL A 76 0.45 4.74 2.78
CA VAL A 76 0.77 3.53 3.58
C VAL A 76 1.99 2.80 3.03
N ASP A 77 2.09 2.61 1.71
CA ASP A 77 3.26 1.96 1.09
C ASP A 77 4.53 2.81 1.25
N ARG A 78 4.41 4.15 1.22
CA ARG A 78 5.50 5.07 1.55
C ARG A 78 5.95 4.94 3.01
N LEU A 79 5.00 4.91 3.94
CA LEU A 79 5.30 4.73 5.36
C LEU A 79 5.98 3.39 5.61
N ALA A 80 5.50 2.30 4.97
CA ALA A 80 6.12 0.99 5.03
C ALA A 80 7.58 1.03 4.56
N CYS A 81 7.83 1.70 3.43
CA CYS A 81 9.16 1.86 2.87
C CYS A 81 10.09 2.65 3.81
N SER A 82 9.56 3.70 4.46
CA SER A 82 10.29 4.46 5.47
C SER A 82 10.65 3.61 6.69
N LEU A 83 9.68 2.88 7.27
CA LEU A 83 9.90 2.00 8.41
C LEU A 83 10.92 0.90 8.11
N TYR A 84 10.82 0.29 6.91
CA TYR A 84 11.80 -0.70 6.46
C TYR A 84 13.22 -0.12 6.47
N ARG A 85 13.40 1.10 5.93
CA ARG A 85 14.72 1.76 5.89
C ARG A 85 15.23 2.21 7.25
N GLN A 86 14.35 2.40 8.22
CA GLN A 86 14.70 2.72 9.60
C GLN A 86 15.08 1.49 10.41
N GLY A 87 15.00 0.28 9.84
CA GLY A 87 15.36 -0.96 10.51
C GLY A 87 14.22 -1.60 11.31
N ALA A 88 12.97 -1.10 11.19
CA ALA A 88 11.83 -1.67 11.92
C ALA A 88 11.65 -3.17 11.62
N CYS A 89 12.04 -3.61 10.42
CA CYS A 89 11.94 -5.00 9.97
C CYS A 89 13.16 -5.86 10.35
N ASP A 90 14.13 -5.36 11.11
CA ASP A 90 15.38 -6.08 11.42
C ASP A 90 15.16 -7.24 12.40
N SER A 91 14.14 -7.15 13.25
CA SER A 91 13.72 -8.21 14.18
C SER A 91 12.89 -9.30 13.51
N LEU A 92 12.34 -9.03 12.31
CA LEU A 92 11.54 -10.00 11.58
C LEU A 92 12.40 -11.13 11.02
N ASP A 93 11.85 -12.34 11.00
CA ASP A 93 12.46 -13.42 10.24
C ASP A 93 12.45 -13.13 8.72
N ASN A 94 13.23 -13.89 7.96
CA ASN A 94 13.36 -13.68 6.51
C ASN A 94 12.04 -13.85 5.76
N VAL A 95 11.13 -14.69 6.24
CA VAL A 95 9.83 -14.96 5.61
C VAL A 95 8.90 -13.77 5.83
N ALA A 96 8.74 -13.34 7.08
CA ALA A 96 7.95 -12.18 7.47
C ALA A 96 8.46 -10.90 6.80
N ARG A 97 9.79 -10.66 6.80
CA ARG A 97 10.39 -9.51 6.12
C ARG A 97 10.13 -9.54 4.61
N THR A 98 10.20 -10.70 3.98
CA THR A 98 9.91 -10.82 2.54
C THR A 98 8.43 -10.55 2.26
N ALA A 99 7.52 -11.08 3.08
CA ALA A 99 6.08 -10.87 2.95
C ALA A 99 5.71 -9.39 3.13
N PHE A 100 6.31 -8.70 4.10
CA PHE A 100 6.16 -7.26 4.29
C PHE A 100 6.55 -6.47 3.04
N VAL A 101 7.75 -6.71 2.51
CA VAL A 101 8.23 -6.04 1.29
C VAL A 101 7.33 -6.38 0.09
N ASP A 102 6.91 -7.63 -0.06
CA ASP A 102 6.04 -8.06 -1.16
C ASP A 102 4.70 -7.32 -1.16
N ARG A 103 4.08 -7.21 0.02
CA ARG A 103 2.79 -6.54 0.19
C ARG A 103 2.90 -5.09 -0.25
N HIS A 104 3.87 -4.35 0.28
CA HIS A 104 4.00 -2.91 0.06
C HIS A 104 4.70 -2.53 -1.25
N ALA A 105 5.44 -3.44 -1.87
CA ALA A 105 6.00 -3.22 -3.21
C ALA A 105 5.02 -3.58 -4.34
N LYS A 106 3.88 -4.21 -4.03
CA LYS A 106 2.95 -4.75 -5.04
C LYS A 106 2.47 -3.69 -6.04
N ALA A 107 2.21 -2.46 -5.60
CA ALA A 107 1.73 -1.39 -6.46
C ALA A 107 2.71 -1.06 -7.60
N LEU A 108 4.02 -1.21 -7.38
CA LEU A 108 5.04 -0.99 -8.41
C LEU A 108 4.91 -1.95 -9.60
N THR A 109 4.33 -3.13 -9.38
CA THR A 109 4.14 -4.14 -10.45
C THR A 109 3.07 -3.75 -11.46
N ALA A 110 2.29 -2.69 -11.18
CA ALA A 110 1.38 -2.11 -12.16
C ALA A 110 2.11 -1.45 -13.35
N LEU A 111 3.39 -1.07 -13.18
CA LEU A 111 4.19 -0.57 -14.29
C LEU A 111 4.75 -1.72 -15.12
N ASN A 112 4.50 -1.67 -16.42
CA ASN A 112 4.96 -2.69 -17.34
C ASN A 112 6.49 -2.79 -17.33
N GLY A 113 7.01 -4.01 -17.14
CA GLY A 113 8.44 -4.26 -16.97
C GLY A 113 8.92 -4.38 -15.52
N ILE A 114 8.06 -4.12 -14.52
CA ILE A 114 8.34 -4.39 -13.10
C ILE A 114 7.65 -5.68 -12.68
N GLY A 115 8.43 -6.74 -12.48
CA GLY A 115 7.96 -7.96 -11.80
C GLY A 115 8.17 -7.90 -10.28
N PRO A 116 7.63 -8.85 -9.50
CA PRO A 116 7.73 -8.86 -8.04
C PRO A 116 9.18 -8.74 -7.52
N VAL A 117 10.13 -9.44 -8.15
CA VAL A 117 11.56 -9.36 -7.79
C VAL A 117 12.13 -7.95 -7.99
N SER A 118 11.70 -7.24 -9.04
CA SER A 118 12.16 -5.87 -9.30
C SER A 118 11.48 -4.87 -8.36
N ALA A 119 10.18 -5.08 -8.08
CA ALA A 119 9.44 -4.29 -7.10
C ALA A 119 10.08 -4.36 -5.72
N ARG A 120 10.44 -5.56 -5.23
CA ARG A 120 11.18 -5.72 -3.96
C ARG A 120 12.47 -4.91 -3.93
N LYS A 121 13.25 -4.95 -5.02
CA LYS A 121 14.51 -4.21 -5.12
C LYS A 121 14.27 -2.70 -5.03
N LEU A 122 13.32 -2.19 -5.82
CA LEU A 122 12.94 -0.78 -5.77
C LEU A 122 12.52 -0.36 -4.34
N PHE A 123 11.69 -1.16 -3.68
CA PHE A 123 11.23 -0.91 -2.32
C PHE A 123 12.37 -0.87 -1.30
N VAL A 124 13.27 -1.86 -1.33
CA VAL A 124 14.45 -1.90 -0.45
C VAL A 124 15.38 -0.70 -0.68
N HIS A 125 15.40 -0.16 -1.90
CA HIS A 125 16.15 1.05 -2.26
C HIS A 125 15.39 2.37 -1.97
N GLY A 126 14.27 2.32 -1.27
CA GLY A 126 13.54 3.51 -0.82
C GLY A 126 12.46 4.01 -1.78
N ILE A 127 12.01 3.16 -2.71
CA ILE A 127 11.00 3.50 -3.71
C ILE A 127 9.76 2.68 -3.41
N GLY A 128 8.83 3.24 -2.65
CA GLY A 128 7.58 2.58 -2.23
C GLY A 128 6.47 2.62 -3.27
N ASP A 129 6.47 3.60 -4.18
CA ASP A 129 5.38 3.80 -5.13
C ASP A 129 5.82 4.35 -6.51
N LEU A 130 4.89 4.37 -7.47
CA LEU A 130 5.14 4.78 -8.84
C LEU A 130 5.41 6.28 -9.00
N GLU A 131 4.90 7.14 -8.11
CA GLU A 131 5.19 8.57 -8.15
C GLU A 131 6.64 8.81 -7.73
N GLN A 132 7.10 8.14 -6.65
CA GLN A 132 8.51 8.15 -6.26
C GLN A 132 9.42 7.60 -7.36
N LEU A 133 8.99 6.53 -8.05
CA LEU A 133 9.73 5.99 -9.17
C LEU A 133 9.84 6.97 -10.36
N ARG A 134 8.75 7.67 -10.69
CA ARG A 134 8.75 8.69 -11.76
C ARG A 134 9.55 9.93 -11.40
N ALA A 135 9.60 10.28 -10.12
CA ALA A 135 10.40 11.39 -9.63
C ALA A 135 11.91 11.11 -9.65
N LEU A 136 12.33 9.84 -9.79
CA LEU A 136 13.74 9.50 -9.90
C LEU A 136 14.33 9.93 -11.24
N SER A 137 15.55 10.47 -11.17
CA SER A 137 16.35 10.69 -12.36
C SER A 137 16.75 9.35 -13.01
N PRO A 138 17.00 9.33 -14.33
CA PRO A 138 17.49 8.13 -15.02
C PRO A 138 18.78 7.54 -14.44
N ASP A 139 19.61 8.37 -13.81
CA ASP A 139 20.85 7.99 -13.13
C ASP A 139 20.58 7.41 -11.74
N GLY A 140 19.61 7.97 -11.02
CA GLY A 140 19.15 7.43 -9.73
C GLY A 140 18.57 6.03 -9.89
N LEU A 141 17.76 5.81 -10.93
CA LEU A 141 17.24 4.48 -11.25
C LEU A 141 18.36 3.48 -11.62
N GLY A 142 19.42 3.95 -12.29
CA GLY A 142 20.58 3.12 -12.62
C GLY A 142 21.42 2.68 -11.42
N SER A 143 21.25 3.34 -10.28
CA SER A 143 21.97 3.06 -9.04
C SER A 143 21.29 1.98 -8.17
N VAL A 144 20.08 1.54 -8.53
CA VAL A 144 19.34 0.50 -7.81
C VAL A 144 20.00 -0.85 -8.06
N GLU A 145 20.67 -1.37 -7.03
CA GLU A 145 21.40 -2.63 -7.12
C GLU A 145 20.47 -3.82 -7.41
N GLY A 146 20.94 -4.70 -8.30
CA GLY A 146 20.24 -5.93 -8.64
C GLY A 146 19.20 -5.78 -9.75
N LEU A 147 18.90 -4.58 -10.25
CA LEU A 147 18.10 -4.44 -11.47
C LEU A 147 18.96 -4.74 -12.71
N SER A 148 18.45 -5.60 -13.59
CA SER A 148 19.15 -5.90 -14.85
C SER A 148 19.07 -4.71 -15.82
N ALA A 149 20.06 -4.55 -16.69
CA ALA A 149 20.02 -3.52 -17.73
C ALA A 149 18.75 -3.59 -18.61
N ALA A 150 18.26 -4.81 -18.88
CA ALA A 150 17.02 -5.02 -19.62
C ALA A 150 15.78 -4.56 -18.82
N THR A 151 15.73 -4.83 -17.52
CA THR A 151 14.66 -4.34 -16.63
C THR A 151 14.67 -2.81 -16.57
N LEU A 152 15.85 -2.21 -16.38
CA LEU A 152 16.01 -0.76 -16.35
C LEU A 152 15.55 -0.10 -17.66
N ALA A 153 15.92 -0.68 -18.81
CA ALA A 153 15.49 -0.17 -20.11
C ALA A 153 13.96 -0.24 -20.26
N ARG A 154 13.31 -1.32 -19.80
CA ARG A 154 11.84 -1.43 -19.82
C ARG A 154 11.17 -0.41 -18.92
N ILE A 155 11.68 -0.22 -17.69
CA ILE A 155 11.15 0.78 -16.76
C ILE A 155 11.26 2.17 -17.39
N LYS A 156 12.45 2.55 -17.88
CA LYS A 156 12.68 3.85 -18.54
C LYS A 156 11.79 4.10 -19.76
N ALA A 157 11.38 3.05 -20.48
CA ALA A 157 10.50 3.17 -21.63
C ALA A 157 9.01 3.32 -21.26
N ASN A 158 8.62 3.00 -20.02
CA ASN A 158 7.22 3.06 -19.55
C ASN A 158 6.96 4.15 -18.50
N LEU A 159 8.01 4.85 -18.05
CA LEU A 159 7.91 6.07 -17.23
C LEU A 159 7.59 7.28 -18.10
#